data_AF-A0A3M1EB32-F1
#
_entry.id   AF-A0A3M1EB32-F1
#
_cell.length_a   1.000
_cell.length_b   1.000
_cell.length_c   1.000
_cell.angle_alpha   90.00
_cell.angle_beta   90.00
_cell.angle_gamma   90.00
#
_symmetry.space_group_name_H-M   'P 1'
#
loop_
_entity.id
_entity.type
_entity.pdbx_description
1 polymer ?
#
loop_
_entity_poly.entity_id
_entity_poly.type
_entity_poly.pdbx_seq_one_letter_code
_entity_poly.pdbx_strand_id
1 'polypeptide(L)'
;IYAQNCAVCHGETGEGDGPAAGTLEMKPANLHEDHVQGLTDGALFWIISHGRPDTPMPPWDNVLSEQERWHLVNFLRTFGEGQ
;
A
#
# COMPACT_ATOMS: atom_id res chain seq x y z
N ILE A 1 8.13 -3.63 -8.27
CA ILE A 1 7.41 -4.26 -7.14
C ILE A 1 6.04 -3.59 -6.94
N TYR A 2 5.97 -2.29 -6.62
CA TYR A 2 4.70 -1.58 -6.42
C TYR A 2 3.73 -1.71 -7.60
N ALA A 3 4.19 -1.40 -8.82
CA ALA A 3 3.35 -1.47 -10.03
C ALA A 3 2.74 -2.86 -10.30
N GLN A 4 3.41 -3.94 -9.89
CA GLN A 4 2.96 -5.30 -10.15
C GLN A 4 2.03 -5.85 -9.06
N ASN A 5 2.20 -5.39 -7.82
CA ASN A 5 1.57 -6.00 -6.65
C ASN A 5 0.56 -5.08 -5.95
N CYS A 6 0.78 -3.77 -5.99
CA CYS A 6 0.03 -2.79 -5.20
C CYS A 6 -0.87 -1.91 -6.08
N ALA A 7 -0.38 -1.51 -7.25
CA ALA A 7 -1.07 -0.56 -8.14
C ALA A 7 -2.40 -1.09 -8.70
N VAL A 8 -2.60 -2.41 -8.75
CA VAL A 8 -3.88 -3.02 -9.13
C VAL A 8 -5.05 -2.54 -8.26
N CYS A 9 -4.78 -2.25 -6.98
CA CYS A 9 -5.76 -1.72 -6.04
C CYS A 9 -5.52 -0.23 -5.77
N HIS A 10 -4.28 0.16 -5.48
CA HIS A 10 -3.95 1.53 -5.05
C HIS A 10 -3.74 2.52 -6.19
N GLY A 11 -3.74 2.08 -7.45
CA GLY A 11 -3.46 2.92 -8.61
C GLY A 11 -1.95 3.14 -8.81
N GLU A 12 -1.56 3.50 -10.04
CA GLU A 12 -0.15 3.82 -10.36
C GLU A 12 0.33 5.07 -9.62
N THR A 13 -0.58 6.02 -9.38
CA THR A 13 -0.34 7.27 -8.67
C THR A 13 -0.64 7.20 -7.18
N GLY A 14 -1.15 6.08 -6.66
CA GLY A 14 -1.43 5.91 -5.24
C GLY A 14 -2.78 6.46 -4.75
N GLU A 15 -3.67 6.89 -5.65
CA GLU A 15 -4.96 7.53 -5.30
C GLU A 15 -6.04 6.54 -4.80
N GLY A 16 -5.75 5.24 -4.73
CA GLY A 16 -6.74 4.23 -4.36
C GLY A 16 -7.75 3.95 -5.48
N ASP A 17 -7.35 4.20 -6.73
CA ASP A 17 -8.19 4.15 -7.94
C ASP A 17 -7.70 3.10 -8.96
N GLY A 18 -6.97 2.09 -8.49
CA GLY A 18 -6.48 1.01 -9.33
C GLY A 18 -7.62 0.25 -10.04
N PRO A 19 -7.31 -0.51 -11.11
CA PRO A 19 -8.33 -1.20 -11.92
C PRO A 19 -9.25 -2.15 -11.12
N ALA A 20 -8.78 -2.69 -9.98
CA ALA A 20 -9.61 -3.52 -9.11
C ALA A 20 -10.45 -2.71 -8.11
N ALA A 21 -10.13 -1.43 -7.86
CA ALA A 21 -10.73 -0.62 -6.80
C ALA A 21 -12.27 -0.59 -6.84
N GLY A 22 -12.86 -0.55 -8.04
CA GLY A 22 -14.33 -0.55 -8.21
C GLY A 22 -15.03 -1.88 -7.92
N THR A 23 -14.28 -2.97 -7.77
CA THR A 23 -14.82 -4.32 -7.52
C THR A 23 -14.65 -4.79 -6.08
N LEU A 24 -13.91 -4.03 -5.27
CA LEU A 24 -13.62 -4.36 -3.88
C LEU A 24 -14.76 -3.90 -2.98
N GLU A 25 -15.10 -4.71 -1.97
CA GLU A 25 -16.11 -4.35 -0.96
C GLU A 25 -15.72 -3.12 -0.12
N MET A 26 -14.42 -2.87 -0.03
CA MET A 26 -13.84 -1.70 0.63
C MET A 26 -12.90 -0.98 -0.32
N LYS A 27 -13.05 0.34 -0.43
CA LYS A 27 -12.17 1.18 -1.25
C LYS A 27 -10.73 1.12 -0.69
N PRO A 28 -9.72 0.87 -1.54
CA PRO A 28 -8.32 1.01 -1.16
C PRO A 28 -8.02 2.42 -0.64
N ALA A 29 -7.12 2.51 0.34
CA ALA A 29 -6.69 3.82 0.86
C ALA A 29 -6.00 4.63 -0.24
N ASN A 30 -6.27 5.93 -0.27
CA ASN A 30 -5.44 6.89 -0.97
C ASN A 30 -4.15 7.09 -0.15
N LEU A 31 -3.02 6.78 -0.77
CA LEU A 31 -1.71 6.73 -0.15
C LEU A 31 -1.13 8.13 0.10
N HIS A 32 -1.70 9.19 -0.48
CA HIS A 32 -1.34 10.57 -0.20
C HIS A 32 -1.94 11.11 1.10
N GLU A 33 -3.01 10.49 1.60
CA GLU A 33 -3.72 11.02 2.76
C GLU A 33 -2.86 11.07 4.01
N ASP A 34 -3.01 12.17 4.78
CA ASP A 34 -2.27 12.42 6.03
C ASP A 34 -2.34 11.27 7.02
N HIS A 35 -3.46 10.53 7.05
CA HIS A 35 -3.61 9.40 7.96
C HIS A 35 -2.72 8.21 7.55
N VAL A 36 -2.44 8.03 6.26
CA VAL A 36 -1.50 7.01 5.74
C VAL A 36 -0.07 7.50 5.92
N GLN A 37 0.21 8.74 5.55
CA GLN A 37 1.54 9.33 5.67
C GLN A 37 1.96 9.56 7.13
N GLY A 38 0.99 9.73 8.04
CA GLY A 38 1.23 9.82 9.48
C GLY A 38 1.55 8.49 10.16
N LEU A 39 1.37 7.34 9.49
CA LEU A 39 1.80 6.05 10.03
C LEU A 39 3.31 6.01 10.19
N THR A 40 3.82 5.24 11.16
CA THR A 40 5.26 4.99 11.26
C THR A 40 5.71 4.04 10.16
N ASP A 41 7.00 4.07 9.80
CA ASP A 41 7.56 3.13 8.81
C ASP A 41 7.36 1.67 9.24
N GLY A 42 7.47 1.38 10.53
CA GLY A 42 7.18 0.05 11.09
C GLY A 42 5.71 -0.35 10.96
N ALA A 43 4.77 0.61 11.09
CA ALA A 43 3.35 0.34 10.86
C ALA A 43 3.05 0.06 9.39
N LEU A 44 3.62 0.84 8.46
CA LEU A 44 3.52 0.57 7.02
C LEU A 44 4.11 -0.81 6.67
N PHE A 45 5.31 -1.11 7.18
CA PHE A 45 5.94 -2.41 6.99
C PHE A 45 5.06 -3.55 7.52
N TRP A 46 4.48 -3.39 8.72
CA TRP A 46 3.62 -4.41 9.31
C TRP A 46 2.35 -4.65 8.48
N ILE A 47 1.72 -3.58 7.99
CA ILE A 47 0.53 -3.64 7.13
C ILE A 47 0.86 -4.31 5.78
N ILE A 48 1.98 -3.98 5.16
CA ILE A 48 2.41 -4.65 3.92
C ILE A 48 2.67 -6.13 4.19
N SER A 49 3.31 -6.45 5.32
CA SER A 49 3.69 -7.82 5.64
C SER A 49 2.46 -8.70 5.88
N HIS A 50 1.53 -8.24 6.71
CA HIS A 50 0.42 -9.05 7.21
C HIS A 50 -0.93 -8.73 6.57
N GLY A 51 -0.97 -7.77 5.65
CA GLY A 51 -2.21 -7.22 5.10
C GLY A 51 -2.96 -6.37 6.12
N ARG A 52 -4.24 -6.09 5.84
CA ARG A 52 -5.16 -5.52 6.82
C ARG A 52 -6.33 -6.49 7.05
N PRO A 53 -6.50 -7.01 8.28
CA PRO A 53 -7.64 -7.86 8.63
C PRO A 53 -8.97 -7.20 8.23
N ASP A 54 -9.93 -8.02 7.81
CA ASP A 54 -11.28 -7.59 7.40
C ASP A 54 -11.29 -6.60 6.21
N THR A 55 -10.21 -6.59 5.42
CA THR A 55 -10.14 -5.85 4.16
C THR A 55 -9.63 -6.76 3.04
N PRO A 56 -9.80 -6.36 1.77
CA PRO A 56 -9.22 -7.10 0.64
C PRO A 56 -7.69 -7.02 0.53
N MET A 57 -6.99 -6.33 1.43
CA MET A 57 -5.53 -6.19 1.38
C MET A 57 -4.84 -7.46 1.91
N PRO A 58 -4.19 -8.27 1.04
CA PRO A 58 -3.58 -9.52 1.46
C PRO A 58 -2.23 -9.28 2.17
N PRO A 59 -1.73 -10.28 2.93
CA PRO A 59 -0.34 -10.31 3.37
C PRO A 59 0.61 -10.48 2.19
N TRP A 60 1.81 -9.91 2.30
CA TRP A 60 2.85 -10.00 1.29
C TRP A 60 4.15 -10.65 1.80
N ASP A 61 4.23 -11.02 3.07
CA ASP A 61 5.40 -11.68 3.66
C ASP A 61 5.68 -13.08 3.10
N ASN A 62 4.69 -13.71 2.48
CA ASN A 62 4.77 -14.99 1.77
C ASN A 62 5.18 -14.85 0.29
N VAL A 63 5.20 -13.64 -0.27
CA VAL A 63 5.50 -13.37 -1.69
C VAL A 63 6.74 -12.50 -1.85
N LEU A 64 6.93 -11.51 -0.98
CA LEU A 64 8.00 -10.52 -1.04
C LEU A 64 9.01 -10.73 0.09
N SER A 65 10.30 -10.61 -0.24
CA SER A 65 11.36 -10.58 0.75
C SER A 65 11.20 -9.39 1.70
N GLU A 66 11.82 -9.47 2.88
CA GLU A 66 11.84 -8.35 3.83
C GLU A 66 12.42 -7.07 3.21
N GLN A 67 13.49 -7.20 2.41
CA GLN A 67 14.10 -6.07 1.73
C GLN A 67 13.15 -5.40 0.72
N GLU A 68 12.40 -6.20 -0.05
CA GLU A 68 11.41 -5.67 -1.00
C GLU A 68 10.27 -4.95 -0.29
N ARG A 69 9.82 -5.46 0.87
CA ARG A 69 8.82 -4.79 1.70
C ARG A 69 9.32 -3.45 2.24
N TRP A 70 10.59 -3.36 2.66
CA TRP A 70 11.20 -2.07 3.02
C TRP A 70 11.32 -1.11 1.84
N HIS A 71 11.65 -1.61 0.64
CA HIS A 71 11.63 -0.78 -0.58
C HIS A 71 10.23 -0.23 -0.89
N LEU A 72 9.17 -1.01 -0.63
CA LEU A 72 7.79 -0.52 -0.75
C LEU A 72 7.49 0.59 0.26
N VAL A 73 7.93 0.47 1.52
CA VAL A 73 7.78 1.54 2.52
C VAL A 73 8.46 2.82 2.04
N ASN A 74 9.70 2.74 1.57
CA ASN A 74 10.42 3.91 1.04
C ASN A 74 9.70 4.53 -0.16
N PHE A 75 9.17 3.71 -1.06
CA PHE A 75 8.39 4.19 -2.21
C PHE A 75 7.07 4.85 -1.76
N LEU A 76 6.36 4.29 -0.79
CA LEU A 76 5.12 4.87 -0.27
C LEU A 76 5.32 6.28 0.32
N ARG A 77 6.51 6.57 0.86
CA ARG A 77 6.84 7.90 1.38
C ARG A 77 6.91 8.98 0.31
N THR A 78 7.24 8.62 -0.93
CA THR A 78 7.32 9.61 -2.01
C THR A 78 5.96 10.21 -2.36
N PHE A 79 4.86 9.57 -1.96
CA PHE A 79 3.51 10.14 -2.10
C PHE A 79 3.26 11.28 -1.08
N GLY A 80 3.85 11.23 0.11
CA GLY A 80 3.72 12.28 1.12
C GLY A 80 4.66 13.48 0.92
N GLU A 81 5.70 13.33 0.11
CA GLU A 81 6.74 14.37 -0.13
C GLU A 81 6.31 15.43 -1.17
N GLY A 82 5.17 15.24 -1.85
CA GLY A 82 4.68 16.13 -2.91
C GLY A 82 3.61 17.15 -2.48
N GLN A 83 3.42 17.35 -1.17
CA GLN A 83 2.38 18.23 -0.59
C GLN A 83 2.94 19.56 -0.08
#